data_AF-A0A7S2M4L1-F1
#
_entry.id   AF-A0A7S2M4L1-F1
#
_cell.length_a   1.000
_cell.length_b   1.000
_cell.length_c   1.000
_cell.angle_alpha   90.00
_cell.angle_beta   90.00
_cell.angle_gamma   90.00
#
_symmetry.space_group_name_H-M   'P 1'
#
loop_
_entity.id
_entity.type
_entity.pdbx_description
1 polymer ?
#
loop_
_entity_poly.entity_id
_entity_poly.type
_entity_poly.pdbx_seq_one_letter_code
_entity_poly.pdbx_strand_id
1 'polypeptide(L)'
;SNHGHIFLLCTSRIRCDEIVSRFDKVFVKREPDDDQRREMILSCLAAVDRIDERSTELEQDTNDDIDEILSLVVHHSTGKSAFEISQCCRKVLLICAEASSPIDKCSSILRRRLICLDNMIQAAPPPSLRGGALDG
;
A
#
# COMPACT_ATOMS: atom_id res chain seq x y z
N SER A 1 28.06 -22.24 -31.03
CA SER A 1 28.72 -21.33 -30.08
C SER A 1 27.63 -20.71 -29.21
N ASN A 2 27.42 -21.23 -28.00
CA ASN A 2 26.40 -20.71 -27.08
C ASN A 2 27.00 -19.57 -26.26
N HIS A 3 26.83 -18.34 -26.72
CA HIS A 3 27.13 -17.17 -25.92
C HIS A 3 26.02 -17.00 -24.89
N GLY A 4 26.29 -17.40 -23.65
CA GLY A 4 25.38 -17.15 -22.54
C GLY A 4 25.36 -15.67 -22.18
N HIS A 5 24.17 -15.11 -22.04
CA HIS A 5 23.98 -13.76 -21.51
C HIS A 5 23.63 -13.88 -20.02
N ILE A 6 24.50 -13.39 -19.14
CA ILE A 6 24.29 -13.35 -17.70
C ILE A 6 23.87 -11.93 -17.32
N PHE A 7 22.79 -11.80 -16.57
CA PHE A 7 22.35 -10.55 -15.95
C PHE A 7 22.48 -10.67 -14.43
N LEU A 8 23.14 -9.71 -13.80
CA LEU A 8 23.26 -9.63 -12.35
C LEU A 8 22.38 -8.51 -11.81
N LEU A 9 21.46 -8.84 -10.90
CA LEU A 9 20.63 -7.88 -10.18
C LEU A 9 20.97 -7.96 -8.68
N CYS A 10 21.32 -6.83 -8.09
CA CYS A 10 21.64 -6.72 -6.66
C CYS A 10 20.75 -5.67 -6.00
N THR A 11 20.33 -5.93 -4.76
CA THR A 11 19.57 -4.98 -3.93
C THR A 11 20.27 -4.76 -2.61
N SER A 12 20.31 -3.53 -2.13
CA SER A 12 20.84 -3.20 -0.80
C SER A 12 19.95 -2.18 -0.12
N ARG A 13 19.88 -2.23 1.22
CA ARG A 13 19.22 -1.20 2.04
C ARG A 13 20.11 0.03 2.24
N ILE A 14 21.42 -0.14 2.12
CA ILE A 14 22.42 0.91 2.32
C ILE A 14 23.20 1.08 1.01
N ARG A 15 23.48 2.33 0.66
CA ARG A 15 24.30 2.63 -0.51
C ARG A 15 25.73 2.15 -0.25
N CYS A 16 26.23 1.26 -1.12
CA CYS A 16 27.58 0.70 -1.03
C CYS A 16 28.43 1.27 -2.17
N ASP A 17 29.05 2.43 -1.93
CA ASP A 17 29.79 3.16 -2.96
C ASP A 17 31.00 2.38 -3.52
N GLU A 18 31.53 1.43 -2.75
CA GLU A 18 32.65 0.56 -3.11
C GLU A 18 32.37 -0.34 -4.33
N ILE A 19 31.13 -0.81 -4.47
CA ILE A 19 30.74 -1.74 -5.55
C ILE A 19 29.86 -1.08 -6.60
N VAL A 20 29.32 0.11 -6.33
CA VAL A 20 28.43 0.84 -7.24
C VAL A 20 29.07 1.07 -8.62
N SER A 21 30.38 1.31 -8.68
CA SER A 21 31.13 1.47 -9.92
C SER A 21 31.18 0.22 -10.80
N ARG A 22 30.80 -0.96 -10.27
CA ARG A 22 30.77 -2.23 -11.01
C ARG A 22 29.43 -2.51 -11.70
N PHE A 23 28.41 -1.66 -11.47
CA PHE A 23 27.08 -1.84 -12.06
C PHE A 23 26.86 -0.81 -13.17
N ASP A 24 26.41 -1.27 -14.34
CA ASP A 24 26.07 -0.40 -15.46
C ASP A 24 24.89 0.54 -15.15
N LYS A 25 23.99 0.09 -14.28
CA LYS A 25 22.78 0.81 -13.88
C LYS A 25 22.56 0.70 -12.39
N VAL A 26 22.25 1.83 -11.77
CA VAL A 26 21.92 1.92 -10.34
C VAL A 26 20.58 2.62 -10.20
N PHE A 27 19.66 1.97 -9.50
CA PHE A 27 18.33 2.50 -9.23
C PHE A 27 18.19 2.76 -7.73
N VAL A 28 17.85 3.99 -7.37
CA VAL A 28 17.57 4.36 -5.98
C VAL A 28 16.07 4.28 -5.76
N LYS A 29 15.63 3.30 -4.97
CA LYS A 29 14.22 3.18 -4.58
C LYS A 29 13.98 3.99 -3.31
N ARG A 30 13.11 4.99 -3.40
CA ARG A 30 12.65 5.79 -2.27
C ARG A 30 11.30 5.28 -1.78
N GLU A 31 10.83 5.87 -0.68
CA GLU A 31 9.44 5.73 -0.25
C GLU A 31 8.48 6.22 -1.35
N PRO A 32 7.28 5.64 -1.44
CA PRO A 32 6.31 6.05 -2.44
C PRO A 32 5.89 7.50 -2.23
N ASP A 33 5.69 8.26 -3.30
CA ASP A 33 5.04 9.59 -3.25
C ASP A 33 3.51 9.46 -3.10
N ASP A 34 2.80 10.59 -3.01
CA ASP A 34 1.34 10.58 -2.80
C ASP A 34 0.58 9.86 -3.92
N ASP A 35 0.99 10.04 -5.17
CA ASP A 35 0.33 9.41 -6.33
C ASP A 35 0.56 7.89 -6.29
N GLN A 36 1.79 7.45 -6.01
CA GLN A 36 2.12 6.03 -5.84
C GLN A 36 1.39 5.42 -4.65
N ARG A 37 1.30 6.13 -3.51
CA ARG A 37 0.54 5.69 -2.34
C ARG A 37 -0.93 5.48 -2.70
N ARG A 38 -1.54 6.46 -3.37
CA ARG A 38 -2.94 6.42 -3.82
C ARG A 38 -3.19 5.21 -4.72
N GLU A 39 -2.34 5.02 -5.74
CA GLU A 39 -2.44 3.89 -6.65
C GLU A 39 -2.29 2.55 -5.93
N MET A 40 -1.33 2.43 -5.02
CA MET A 40 -1.11 1.21 -4.23
C MET A 40 -2.32 0.87 -3.36
N ILE A 41 -2.88 1.86 -2.65
CA ILE A 41 -4.04 1.67 -1.77
C ILE A 41 -5.25 1.20 -2.59
N LEU A 42 -5.55 1.90 -3.69
CA LEU A 42 -6.64 1.53 -4.58
C LEU A 42 -6.44 0.14 -5.18
N SER A 43 -5.23 -0.17 -5.67
CA SER A 43 -4.90 -1.48 -6.23
C SER A 43 -5.06 -2.61 -5.20
N CYS A 44 -4.76 -2.34 -3.92
CA CYS A 44 -4.91 -3.34 -2.86
C CYS A 44 -6.36 -3.51 -2.41
N LEU A 45 -7.12 -2.42 -2.29
CA LEU A 45 -8.44 -2.44 -1.66
C LEU A 45 -9.61 -2.54 -2.65
N ALA A 46 -9.49 -1.96 -3.84
CA ALA A 46 -10.53 -1.93 -4.86
C ALA A 46 -10.48 -3.13 -5.82
N ALA A 47 -9.34 -3.83 -5.93
CA ALA A 47 -9.21 -5.01 -6.77
C ALA A 47 -10.14 -6.18 -6.34
N VAL A 48 -10.58 -6.20 -5.09
CA VAL A 48 -11.52 -7.20 -4.56
C VAL A 48 -12.98 -6.89 -4.94
N ASP A 49 -13.30 -5.63 -5.25
CA ASP A 49 -14.67 -5.18 -5.52
C ASP A 49 -15.05 -5.28 -7.01
N ARG A 50 -14.07 -5.42 -7.91
CA ARG A 50 -14.29 -5.64 -9.37
C ARG A 50 -14.98 -6.98 -9.71
N ILE A 51 -15.37 -7.78 -8.72
CA ILE A 51 -16.07 -9.04 -8.92
C ILE A 51 -17.60 -8.83 -8.96
N ASP A 52 -18.13 -7.67 -8.55
CA ASP A 52 -19.58 -7.43 -8.49
C ASP A 52 -20.01 -6.12 -9.17
N GLU A 53 -19.81 -6.05 -10.49
CA GLU A 53 -20.26 -4.93 -11.34
C GLU A 53 -21.77 -4.98 -11.60
N ARG A 54 -22.59 -4.58 -10.62
CA ARG A 54 -23.99 -4.17 -10.85
C ARG A 54 -24.46 -3.19 -9.78
N SER A 55 -24.30 -1.88 -9.96
CA SER A 55 -25.16 -0.83 -9.37
C SER A 55 -24.77 0.58 -9.84
N THR A 56 -24.85 0.85 -11.14
CA THR A 56 -24.77 2.22 -11.68
C THR A 56 -26.08 2.95 -11.41
N GLU A 57 -26.03 4.00 -10.57
CA GLU A 57 -26.89 5.22 -10.57
C GLU A 57 -26.92 5.93 -9.19
N LEU A 58 -26.41 5.30 -8.11
CA LEU A 58 -26.29 5.92 -6.77
C LEU A 58 -24.88 6.48 -6.46
N GLU A 59 -23.97 6.50 -7.43
CA GLU A 59 -22.52 6.48 -7.18
C GLU A 59 -21.86 7.87 -7.01
N GLN A 60 -22.52 8.96 -7.39
CA GLN A 60 -21.84 10.26 -7.52
C GLN A 60 -21.55 10.93 -6.17
N ASP A 61 -22.51 10.96 -5.24
CA ASP A 61 -22.30 11.49 -3.87
C ASP A 61 -21.36 10.59 -3.04
N THR A 62 -21.36 9.28 -3.29
CA THR A 62 -20.44 8.35 -2.63
C THR A 62 -19.01 8.43 -3.13
N ASN A 63 -18.79 8.91 -4.36
CA ASN A 63 -17.44 9.01 -4.93
C ASN A 63 -16.65 10.18 -4.35
N ASP A 64 -17.29 11.33 -4.11
CA ASP A 64 -16.64 12.49 -3.48
C ASP A 64 -16.20 12.17 -2.03
N ASP A 65 -17.03 11.46 -1.26
CA ASP A 65 -16.70 10.99 0.09
C ASP A 65 -15.56 9.95 0.08
N ILE A 66 -15.54 9.05 -0.91
CA ILE A 66 -14.42 8.08 -1.08
C ILE A 66 -13.12 8.82 -1.39
N ASP A 67 -13.15 9.82 -2.26
CA ASP A 67 -11.97 10.59 -2.64
C ASP A 67 -11.43 11.45 -1.49
N GLU A 68 -12.30 12.00 -0.66
CA GLU A 68 -11.91 12.72 0.56
C GLU A 68 -11.21 11.78 1.55
N ILE A 69 -11.82 10.62 1.87
CA ILE A 69 -11.24 9.64 2.79
C ILE A 69 -9.91 9.10 2.22
N LEU A 70 -9.85 8.79 0.93
CA LEU A 70 -8.63 8.32 0.29
C LEU A 70 -7.50 9.36 0.39
N SER A 71 -7.81 10.64 0.21
CA SER A 71 -6.84 11.73 0.35
C SER A 71 -6.29 11.81 1.77
N LEU A 72 -7.14 11.63 2.79
CA LEU A 72 -6.71 11.55 4.19
C LEU A 72 -5.82 10.33 4.46
N VAL A 73 -6.20 9.15 3.97
CA VAL A 73 -5.40 7.92 4.12
C VAL A 73 -4.02 8.09 3.48
N VAL A 74 -3.95 8.67 2.26
CA VAL A 74 -2.70 8.96 1.57
C VAL A 74 -1.84 9.89 2.44
N HIS A 75 -2.43 10.99 2.93
CA HIS A 75 -1.74 11.94 3.79
C HIS A 75 -1.19 11.30 5.06
N HIS A 76 -2.00 10.57 5.82
CA HIS A 76 -1.60 9.89 7.05
C HIS A 76 -0.59 8.77 6.83
N SER A 77 -0.50 8.23 5.61
CA SER A 77 0.47 7.21 5.24
C SER A 77 1.85 7.77 4.84
N THR A 78 2.04 9.08 4.86
CA THR A 78 3.33 9.74 4.59
C THR A 78 4.44 9.18 5.48
N GLY A 79 5.60 8.88 4.89
CA GLY A 79 6.74 8.30 5.60
C GLY A 79 6.63 6.79 5.84
N LYS A 80 5.57 6.13 5.37
CA LYS A 80 5.48 4.66 5.39
C LYS A 80 6.04 4.07 4.11
N SER A 81 6.77 2.98 4.26
CA SER A 81 7.26 2.21 3.12
C SER A 81 6.11 1.52 2.37
N ALA A 82 6.34 1.25 1.08
CA ALA A 82 5.42 0.45 0.25
C ALA A 82 5.03 -0.89 0.92
N PHE A 83 5.97 -1.52 1.63
CA PHE A 83 5.72 -2.75 2.36
C PHE A 83 4.74 -2.54 3.52
N GLU A 84 4.92 -1.49 4.33
CA GLU A 84 4.03 -1.19 5.45
C GLU A 84 2.61 -0.88 5.00
N ILE A 85 2.45 -0.08 3.94
CA ILE A 85 1.14 0.22 3.34
C ILE A 85 0.47 -1.07 2.88
N SER A 86 1.19 -1.93 2.16
CA SER A 86 0.66 -3.21 1.67
C SER A 86 0.23 -4.14 2.81
N GLN A 87 1.01 -4.20 3.90
CA GLN A 87 0.66 -5.01 5.07
C GLN A 87 -0.58 -4.47 5.79
N CYS A 88 -0.73 -3.15 5.92
CA CYS A 88 -1.94 -2.56 6.47
C CYS A 88 -3.16 -2.89 5.59
N CYS A 89 -3.06 -2.71 4.27
CA CYS A 89 -4.13 -3.05 3.33
C CYS A 89 -4.53 -4.53 3.45
N ARG A 90 -3.55 -5.45 3.52
CA ARG A 90 -3.82 -6.88 3.71
C ARG A 90 -4.57 -7.16 5.00
N LYS A 91 -4.20 -6.53 6.11
CA LYS A 91 -4.89 -6.70 7.40
C LYS A 91 -6.32 -6.19 7.35
N VAL A 92 -6.56 -5.04 6.71
CA VAL A 92 -7.89 -4.49 6.49
C VAL A 92 -8.77 -5.48 5.72
N LEU A 93 -8.26 -6.08 4.64
CA LEU A 93 -9.01 -7.08 3.87
C LEU A 93 -9.44 -8.27 4.73
N LEU A 94 -8.57 -8.76 5.62
CA LEU A 94 -8.89 -9.85 6.53
C LEU A 94 -9.95 -9.44 7.56
N ILE A 95 -9.78 -8.29 8.22
CA ILE A 95 -10.73 -7.76 9.22
C ILE A 95 -12.12 -7.55 8.60
N CYS A 96 -12.18 -6.96 7.40
CA CYS A 96 -13.44 -6.71 6.73
C CYS A 96 -14.10 -8.00 6.21
N ALA A 97 -13.33 -9.03 5.85
CA ALA A 97 -13.86 -10.34 5.45
C ALA A 97 -14.42 -11.14 6.64
N GLU A 98 -13.85 -10.99 7.83
CA GLU A 98 -14.37 -11.63 9.05
C GLU A 98 -15.65 -10.96 9.55
N ALA A 99 -15.82 -9.66 9.27
CA ALA A 99 -16.93 -8.85 9.77
C ALA A 99 -18.11 -8.72 8.78
N SER A 100 -18.05 -9.36 7.60
CA SER A 100 -19.15 -9.34 6.62
C SER A 100 -20.28 -10.30 7.03
N SER A 101 -21.18 -9.79 7.88
CA SER A 101 -22.55 -10.30 8.03
C SER A 101 -23.41 -9.83 6.86
N PRO A 102 -24.38 -10.63 6.35
CA PRO A 102 -25.18 -10.32 5.15
C PRO A 102 -26.14 -9.10 5.26
N ILE A 103 -26.01 -8.27 6.28
CA ILE A 103 -27.01 -7.24 6.64
C ILE A 103 -26.56 -5.79 6.34
N ASP A 104 -25.27 -5.51 6.16
CA ASP A 104 -24.81 -4.12 5.91
C ASP A 104 -24.87 -3.74 4.42
N LYS A 105 -26.07 -3.39 3.95
CA LYS A 105 -26.36 -2.98 2.57
C LYS A 105 -26.17 -1.48 2.27
N CYS A 106 -25.58 -0.68 3.16
CA CYS A 106 -25.67 0.79 3.02
C CYS A 106 -24.35 1.57 2.90
N SER A 107 -23.18 0.92 3.01
CA SER A 107 -21.89 1.59 2.79
C SER A 107 -21.08 0.85 1.74
N SER A 108 -20.50 1.57 0.77
CA SER A 108 -19.58 0.95 -0.19
C SER A 108 -18.46 0.21 0.57
N ILE A 109 -18.18 -1.03 0.16
CA ILE A 109 -17.18 -1.90 0.81
C ILE A 109 -15.82 -1.19 0.84
N LEU A 110 -15.47 -0.49 -0.24
CA LEU A 110 -14.29 0.33 -0.35
C LEU A 110 -14.21 1.42 0.73
N ARG A 111 -15.29 2.17 0.96
CA ARG A 111 -15.33 3.21 2.01
C ARG A 111 -15.04 2.62 3.38
N ARG A 112 -15.68 1.50 3.73
CA ARG A 112 -15.42 0.82 5.01
C ARG A 112 -13.97 0.39 5.14
N ARG A 113 -13.39 -0.17 4.07
CA ARG A 113 -11.97 -0.56 4.03
C ARG A 113 -11.04 0.64 4.19
N LEU A 114 -11.32 1.77 3.53
CA LEU A 114 -10.53 3.00 3.65
C LEU A 114 -10.56 3.56 5.07
N ILE A 115 -11.74 3.62 5.71
CA ILE A 115 -11.86 4.06 7.12
C ILE A 115 -11.07 3.13 8.05
N CYS A 116 -11.17 1.81 7.85
CA CYS A 116 -10.42 0.85 8.63
C CYS A 116 -8.90 1.02 8.45
N LEU A 117 -8.47 1.23 7.20
CA LEU A 117 -7.07 1.48 6.86
C LEU A 117 -6.55 2.75 7.54
N ASP A 118 -7.32 3.83 7.50
CA ASP A 118 -6.95 5.10 8.10
C ASP A 118 -6.70 4.95 9.61
N ASN A 119 -7.65 4.34 10.31
CA ASN A 119 -7.53 4.05 11.74
C ASN A 119 -6.29 3.22 12.08
N MET A 120 -5.96 2.21 11.25
CA MET A 120 -4.77 1.38 11.45
C MET A 120 -3.47 2.14 11.22
N ILE A 121 -3.46 3.04 10.23
CA ILE A 121 -2.30 3.86 9.88
C ILE A 121 -2.01 4.86 11.00
N GLN A 122 -3.06 5.50 11.52
CA GLN A 122 -2.97 6.45 12.63
C GLN A 122 -2.61 5.78 13.96
N ALA A 123 -3.07 4.55 14.21
CA ALA A 123 -2.76 3.80 15.44
C ALA A 123 -1.35 3.17 15.46
N ALA A 124 -0.66 3.09 14.31
CA ALA A 124 0.66 2.49 14.24
C ALA A 124 1.71 3.44 14.86
N PRO A 125 2.48 3.01 15.89
CA PRO A 125 3.48 3.86 16.52
C PRO A 125 4.56 4.29 15.50
N PRO A 126 5.17 5.48 15.66
CA PRO A 126 6.15 5.99 14.73
C PRO A 126 7.39 5.07 14.62
N PRO A 127 8.06 5.05 13.45
CA PRO A 127 9.19 4.16 13.19
C PRO A 127 10.38 4.30 14.16
N SER A 128 10.46 5.41 14.91
CA SER A 128 11.50 5.70 15.90
C SER A 128 11.58 4.70 17.07
N LEU A 129 10.59 3.82 17.24
CA LEU A 129 10.57 2.76 18.26
C LEU A 129 10.96 1.36 17.72
N ARG A 130 11.28 1.22 16.43
CA ARG A 130 11.64 -0.08 15.81
C ARG A 130 13.16 -0.34 15.70
N GLY A 131 14.00 0.57 16.18
CA GLY A 131 15.45 0.44 16.13
C GLY A 131 16.02 -0.26 17.36
N GLY A 132 16.60 -1.44 17.18
CA GLY A 132 17.62 -1.96 18.11
C GLY A 132 17.48 -3.44 18.50
N ALA A 133 17.96 -4.34 17.64
CA ALA A 133 18.62 -5.59 18.03
C ALA A 133 19.16 -6.29 16.78
N LEU A 134 20.33 -5.88 16.32
CA LEU A 134 21.23 -6.72 15.52
C LEU A 134 22.65 -6.54 16.10
N ASP A 135 22.84 -7.07 17.30
CA ASP A 135 24.15 -7.57 17.72
C ASP A 135 24.07 -9.10 17.56
N GLY A 136 24.92 -9.62 16.67
CA GLY A 136 25.04 -11.03 16.32
C GLY A 136 25.96 -11.20 15.12
#